data_AF-A0A3D3LGE6-F1
#
_entry.id   AF-A0A3D3LGE6-F1
#
_cell.length_a   1.000
_cell.length_b   1.000
_cell.length_c   1.000
_cell.angle_alpha   90.00
_cell.angle_beta   90.00
_cell.angle_gamma   90.00
#
_symmetry.space_group_name_H-M   'P 1'
#
loop_
_entity.id
_entity.type
_entity.pdbx_description
1 polymer ?
#
loop_
_entity_poly.entity_id
_entity_poly.type
_entity_poly.pdbx_seq_one_letter_code
_entity_poly.pdbx_strand_id
1 'polypeptide(L)'
;MDRDEHPANTAPTFLDTAAAGIVTPGSPFPPPPLKPKKAPSRKPARATGVKTFVLDTNVLLHDPACIQRFAEHHVCVPVDVLSELDRFKNEMTERGANAREVHRALMKVFNAPDASVTEGVRTNGGGNLRIVVYDPHMAADVRSVLEFQRIFPGQDKMDHRILACALWMRERLDTPVILVSKDLNMQLKARAVGIECEDYLHDKVEPREVANFDIARVQVSGHELQRFASSGRITLPGSRLHDIAPNDYVLLTAGEKSSMPARMSAQGELLRLHHTPESIKVGQGRAIKPMNLGQTCLLDALLDPEISLVTCYGQAGTGKTLLAVAAGLSQVFARVYHGVTISRPIVAMGQTVGFLPGTLQEKMRPWLQPVYDALDLLMRPVDNSQGPQRKKNRFLPDKPAPAEAAAPYDPLIQQGVIEIEALCYIR
;
A
#
# COMPACT_ATOMS: atom_id res chain seq x y z
N MET A 1 26.38 48.66 -25.61
CA MET A 1 25.57 48.15 -24.48
C MET A 1 24.33 47.56 -25.12
N ASP A 2 24.41 46.33 -25.60
CA ASP A 2 23.29 45.60 -26.21
C ASP A 2 23.55 44.13 -25.86
N ARG A 3 22.83 43.58 -24.87
CA ARG A 3 21.58 42.83 -24.96
C ARG A 3 21.74 41.51 -25.73
N ASP A 4 22.14 40.50 -24.96
CA ASP A 4 21.96 39.08 -25.28
C ASP A 4 20.55 38.63 -24.87
N GLU A 5 19.82 38.01 -25.80
CA GLU A 5 18.93 36.87 -25.53
C GLU A 5 18.56 36.15 -26.86
N HIS A 6 19.08 34.91 -27.00
CA HIS A 6 18.58 33.70 -27.67
C HIS A 6 18.00 33.73 -29.11
N PRO A 7 18.31 32.70 -29.96
CA PRO A 7 17.55 31.44 -29.85
C PRO A 7 18.25 30.13 -30.26
N ALA A 8 17.64 29.06 -29.74
CA ALA A 8 17.32 27.79 -30.39
C ALA A 8 18.43 26.88 -30.94
N ASN A 9 18.46 25.72 -30.29
CA ASN A 9 19.20 24.52 -30.57
C ASN A 9 18.55 23.72 -31.72
N THR A 10 19.23 23.55 -32.85
CA THR A 10 18.98 22.47 -33.82
C THR A 10 20.29 22.04 -34.49
N ALA A 11 20.72 20.81 -34.18
CA ALA A 11 21.61 19.84 -34.85
C ALA A 11 22.83 20.33 -35.67
N PRO A 12 23.97 19.61 -35.56
CA PRO A 12 24.30 18.74 -36.69
C PRO A 12 24.95 17.39 -36.34
N THR A 13 24.54 16.39 -37.12
CA THR A 13 25.37 15.48 -37.92
C THR A 13 26.55 14.75 -37.28
N PHE A 14 26.42 13.41 -37.29
CA PHE A 14 27.42 12.38 -37.01
C PHE A 14 28.82 12.70 -37.58
N LEU A 15 29.84 12.56 -36.72
CA LEU A 15 31.25 12.46 -37.08
C LEU A 15 31.66 10.99 -37.09
N ASP A 16 32.19 10.57 -38.24
CA ASP A 16 32.62 9.23 -38.60
C ASP A 16 33.93 8.86 -37.86
N THR A 17 33.90 7.79 -37.06
CA THR A 17 34.98 7.39 -36.13
C THR A 17 36.20 6.73 -36.79
N ALA A 18 36.32 6.75 -38.12
CA ALA A 18 37.42 6.11 -38.84
C ALA A 18 38.76 6.87 -38.80
N ALA A 19 38.80 8.12 -38.32
CA ALA A 19 40.01 8.96 -38.34
C ALA A 19 40.89 8.89 -37.06
N ALA A 20 40.53 8.09 -36.05
CA ALA A 20 41.21 8.11 -34.74
C ALA A 20 42.24 6.98 -34.49
N GLY A 21 42.53 6.11 -35.46
CA GLY A 21 43.72 5.23 -35.40
C GLY A 21 43.80 4.28 -34.20
N ILE A 22 42.67 3.86 -33.61
CA ILE A 22 42.66 2.92 -32.48
C ILE A 22 42.62 1.49 -33.00
N VAL A 23 43.73 0.76 -32.78
CA VAL A 23 43.87 -0.67 -33.06
C VAL A 23 43.07 -1.49 -32.04
N THR A 24 42.19 -2.36 -32.53
CA THR A 24 41.50 -3.36 -31.69
C THR A 24 42.40 -4.59 -31.50
N PRO A 25 42.57 -5.11 -30.27
CA PRO A 25 43.30 -6.37 -30.07
C PRO A 25 42.44 -7.56 -30.50
N GLY A 26 42.94 -8.32 -31.46
CA GLY A 26 42.38 -9.59 -31.90
C GLY A 26 42.51 -10.70 -30.86
N SER A 27 41.49 -11.55 -30.79
CA SER A 27 41.44 -12.81 -30.03
C SER A 27 42.46 -13.83 -30.55
N PRO A 28 43.15 -14.60 -29.69
CA PRO A 28 43.96 -15.72 -30.14
C PRO A 28 43.47 -17.06 -29.58
N PHE A 29 42.21 -17.48 -29.73
CA PHE A 29 41.84 -18.91 -29.64
C PHE A 29 40.57 -19.25 -30.42
N PRO A 30 40.56 -20.29 -31.29
CA PRO A 30 39.33 -20.77 -31.90
C PRO A 30 38.46 -21.49 -30.86
N PRO A 31 37.12 -21.33 -30.90
CA PRO A 31 36.23 -22.06 -30.01
C PRO A 31 36.20 -23.57 -30.37
N PRO A 32 36.08 -24.47 -29.39
CA PRO A 32 35.95 -25.90 -29.67
C PRO A 32 34.62 -26.21 -30.37
N PRO A 33 34.54 -27.33 -31.13
CA PRO A 33 33.37 -27.63 -31.94
C PRO A 33 32.12 -27.82 -31.08
N LEU A 34 31.05 -27.13 -31.48
CA LEU A 34 29.72 -27.20 -30.86
C LEU A 34 29.18 -28.64 -30.99
N LYS A 35 29.07 -29.34 -29.85
CA LYS A 35 28.28 -30.57 -29.76
C LYS A 35 26.80 -30.24 -30.02
N PRO A 36 26.03 -31.15 -30.66
CA PRO A 36 24.65 -30.88 -31.01
C PRO A 36 23.83 -30.55 -29.76
N LYS A 37 23.09 -29.44 -29.80
CA LYS A 37 22.16 -29.00 -28.75
C LYS A 37 21.15 -30.12 -28.48
N LYS A 38 21.31 -30.85 -27.38
CA LYS A 38 20.19 -31.56 -26.78
C LYS A 38 19.19 -30.49 -26.35
N ALA A 39 17.95 -30.59 -26.85
CA ALA A 39 16.83 -29.80 -26.38
C ALA A 39 16.80 -29.83 -24.84
N PRO A 40 16.39 -28.73 -24.16
CA PRO A 40 16.29 -28.74 -22.71
C PRO A 40 15.35 -29.88 -22.34
N SER A 41 15.90 -30.94 -21.75
CA SER A 41 15.10 -32.03 -21.22
C SER A 41 14.32 -31.41 -20.07
N ARG A 42 13.05 -31.10 -20.35
CA ARG A 42 12.05 -30.77 -19.35
C ARG A 42 12.12 -31.90 -18.32
N LYS A 43 12.74 -31.64 -17.17
CA LYS A 43 12.73 -32.60 -16.06
C LYS A 43 11.26 -32.95 -15.84
N PRO A 44 10.91 -34.23 -15.67
CA PRO A 44 9.53 -34.60 -15.43
C PRO A 44 9.04 -33.83 -14.21
N ALA A 45 7.83 -33.28 -14.29
CA ALA A 45 7.17 -32.64 -13.16
C ALA A 45 7.25 -33.60 -11.97
N ARG A 46 8.01 -33.21 -10.93
CA ARG A 46 8.06 -33.98 -9.68
C ARG A 46 6.65 -33.89 -9.07
N ALA A 47 6.14 -35.05 -8.68
CA ALA A 47 4.79 -35.24 -8.18
C ALA A 47 4.41 -34.25 -7.07
N THR A 48 3.11 -33.93 -7.02
CA THR A 48 2.40 -33.24 -5.95
C THR A 48 2.65 -33.95 -4.60
N GLY A 49 3.67 -33.52 -3.88
CA GLY A 49 4.03 -34.01 -2.55
C GLY A 49 4.31 -32.86 -1.59
N VAL A 50 4.27 -33.15 -0.29
CA VAL A 50 4.55 -32.19 0.78
C VAL A 50 5.96 -31.60 0.61
N LYS A 51 6.06 -30.27 0.61
CA LYS A 51 7.32 -29.52 0.49
C LYS A 51 7.79 -29.05 1.86
N THR A 52 9.07 -28.72 1.97
CA THR A 52 9.66 -28.04 3.14
C THR A 52 10.07 -26.62 2.76
N PHE A 53 9.41 -25.63 3.34
CA PHE A 53 9.75 -24.23 3.18
C PHE A 53 10.64 -23.74 4.31
N VAL A 54 11.73 -23.07 3.95
CA VAL A 54 12.60 -22.35 4.88
C VAL A 54 12.30 -20.87 4.74
N LEU A 55 11.86 -20.23 5.84
CA LEU A 55 11.46 -18.82 5.82
C LEU A 55 12.65 -17.91 6.14
N ASP A 56 12.78 -16.84 5.35
CA ASP A 56 13.66 -15.71 5.62
C ASP A 56 12.99 -14.69 6.55
N THR A 57 13.78 -13.92 7.31
CA THR A 57 13.28 -12.91 8.26
C THR A 57 12.43 -11.84 7.57
N ASN A 58 12.85 -11.40 6.38
CA ASN A 58 12.12 -10.38 5.62
C ASN A 58 10.70 -10.82 5.23
N VAL A 59 10.46 -12.13 5.07
CA VAL A 59 9.11 -12.63 4.79
C VAL A 59 8.22 -12.45 6.02
N LEU A 60 8.72 -12.85 7.17
CA LEU A 60 8.03 -12.76 8.47
C LEU A 60 7.79 -11.32 8.92
N LEU A 61 8.77 -10.43 8.71
CA LEU A 61 8.66 -9.00 9.06
C LEU A 61 7.65 -8.24 8.21
N HIS A 62 7.34 -8.76 7.03
CA HIS A 62 6.35 -8.15 6.15
C HIS A 62 4.96 -8.76 6.35
N ASP A 63 4.89 -10.05 6.68
CA ASP A 63 3.63 -10.78 6.81
C ASP A 63 3.67 -11.80 7.96
N PRO A 64 3.17 -11.44 9.15
CA PRO A 64 3.15 -12.32 10.31
C PRO A 64 2.34 -13.60 10.11
N ALA A 65 1.35 -13.58 9.23
CA ALA A 65 0.47 -14.73 8.97
C ALA A 65 1.14 -15.78 8.07
N CYS A 66 2.30 -15.49 7.46
CA CYS A 66 2.97 -16.41 6.53
C CYS A 66 3.24 -17.80 7.14
N ILE A 67 3.49 -17.88 8.46
CA ILE A 67 3.72 -19.13 9.20
C ILE A 67 2.53 -20.11 9.07
N GLN A 68 1.31 -19.58 8.95
CA GLN A 68 0.09 -20.37 8.87
C GLN A 68 -0.37 -20.61 7.43
N ARG A 69 0.15 -19.86 6.45
CA ARG A 69 -0.30 -19.95 5.05
C ARG A 69 0.18 -21.19 4.33
N PHE A 70 1.31 -21.74 4.75
CA PHE A 70 1.86 -22.99 4.23
C PHE A 70 1.39 -24.20 5.04
N ALA A 71 0.15 -24.19 5.57
CA ALA A 71 -0.32 -25.19 6.53
C ALA A 71 -0.32 -26.63 6.00
N GLU A 72 -0.34 -26.83 4.68
CA GLU A 72 -0.24 -28.12 3.99
C GLU A 72 1.21 -28.61 3.77
N HIS A 73 2.19 -27.80 4.16
CA HIS A 73 3.61 -28.01 3.94
C HIS A 73 4.41 -27.90 5.24
N HIS A 74 5.65 -28.39 5.25
CA HIS A 74 6.53 -28.24 6.39
C HIS A 74 7.14 -26.83 6.36
N VAL A 75 6.97 -26.07 7.43
CA VAL A 75 7.50 -24.72 7.59
C VAL A 75 8.64 -24.76 8.60
N CYS A 76 9.79 -24.27 8.18
CA CYS A 76 11.01 -24.28 8.97
C CYS A 76 11.50 -22.84 9.15
N VAL A 77 11.61 -22.41 10.41
CA VAL A 77 12.16 -21.10 10.77
C VAL A 77 13.57 -21.30 11.32
N PRO A 78 14.63 -20.87 10.62
CA PRO A 78 15.98 -20.92 11.18
C PRO A 78 16.07 -20.14 12.50
N VAL A 79 16.83 -20.64 13.47
CA VAL A 79 17.01 -19.97 14.77
C VAL A 79 17.59 -18.55 14.63
N ASP A 80 18.38 -18.32 13.59
CA ASP A 80 18.96 -17.01 13.26
C ASP A 80 17.91 -15.94 12.96
N VAL A 81 16.79 -16.35 12.35
CA VAL A 81 15.65 -15.48 12.08
C VAL A 81 15.03 -14.97 13.38
N LEU A 82 14.99 -15.79 14.44
CA LEU A 82 14.47 -15.36 15.75
C LEU A 82 15.36 -14.27 16.37
N SER A 83 16.67 -14.41 16.22
CA SER A 83 17.63 -13.40 16.71
C SER A 83 17.44 -12.06 15.99
N GLU A 84 17.05 -12.10 14.72
CA GLU A 84 16.77 -10.92 13.93
C GLU A 84 15.40 -10.31 14.28
N LEU A 85 14.35 -11.12 14.45
CA LEU A 85 13.04 -10.68 14.94
C LEU A 85 13.12 -9.98 16.31
N ASP A 86 13.97 -10.48 17.22
CA ASP A 86 14.18 -9.86 18.53
C ASP A 86 14.79 -8.46 18.43
N ARG A 87 15.69 -8.22 17.45
CA ARG A 87 16.23 -6.87 17.20
C ARG A 87 15.14 -5.91 16.76
N PHE A 88 14.25 -6.35 15.89
CA PHE A 88 13.15 -5.54 15.34
C PHE A 88 12.00 -5.32 16.34
N LYS A 89 11.86 -6.14 17.38
CA LYS A 89 10.77 -6.06 18.37
C LYS A 89 10.65 -4.71 19.08
N ASN A 90 11.77 -3.99 19.24
CA ASN A 90 11.83 -2.71 19.91
C ASN A 90 11.58 -1.51 18.98
N GLU A 91 11.47 -1.74 17.67
CA GLU A 91 11.19 -0.68 16.72
C GLU A 91 9.72 -0.26 16.76
N MET A 92 9.49 1.05 16.61
CA MET A 92 8.15 1.63 16.52
C MET A 92 7.63 1.71 15.08
N THR A 93 8.06 0.78 14.22
CA THR A 93 7.74 0.70 12.79
C THR A 93 6.72 -0.44 12.53
N GLU A 94 6.13 -0.49 11.33
CA GLU A 94 5.31 -1.64 10.89
C GLU A 94 6.09 -2.95 11.01
N ARG A 95 7.39 -2.94 10.68
CA ARG A 95 8.29 -4.09 10.85
C ARG A 95 8.38 -4.54 12.31
N GLY A 96 8.48 -3.60 13.25
CA GLY A 96 8.51 -3.92 14.69
C GLY A 96 7.16 -4.40 15.25
N ALA A 97 6.03 -3.92 14.70
CA ALA A 97 4.71 -4.47 15.00
C ALA A 97 4.59 -5.93 14.50
N ASN A 98 4.97 -6.17 13.25
CA ASN A 98 4.95 -7.49 12.63
C ASN A 98 5.88 -8.47 13.36
N ALA A 99 7.09 -8.04 13.75
CA ALA A 99 8.00 -8.85 14.56
C ALA A 99 7.35 -9.28 15.89
N ARG A 100 6.69 -8.36 16.59
CA ARG A 100 5.96 -8.67 17.85
C ARG A 100 4.82 -9.65 17.62
N GLU A 101 4.09 -9.53 16.52
CA GLU A 101 3.02 -10.45 16.17
C GLU A 101 3.54 -11.86 15.85
N VAL A 102 4.61 -11.96 15.05
CA VAL A 102 5.31 -13.22 14.77
C VAL A 102 5.76 -13.89 16.08
N HIS A 103 6.38 -13.14 17.00
CA HIS A 103 6.77 -13.68 18.30
C HIS A 103 5.59 -14.23 19.09
N ARG A 104 4.46 -13.50 19.14
CA ARG A 104 3.25 -13.97 19.82
C ARG A 104 2.69 -15.24 19.16
N ALA A 105 2.69 -15.30 17.83
CA ALA A 105 2.23 -16.47 17.08
C ALA A 105 3.11 -17.70 17.37
N LEU A 106 4.44 -17.56 17.31
CA LEU A 106 5.37 -18.65 17.62
C LEU A 106 5.24 -19.10 19.08
N MET A 107 5.15 -18.17 20.06
CA MET A 107 4.92 -18.51 21.46
C MET A 107 3.61 -19.29 21.66
N LYS A 108 2.53 -18.86 20.98
CA LYS A 108 1.24 -19.55 21.06
C LYS A 108 1.33 -20.99 20.54
N VAL A 109 2.09 -21.21 19.46
CA VAL A 109 2.26 -22.55 18.88
C VAL A 109 3.13 -23.44 19.78
N PHE A 110 4.25 -22.92 20.29
CA PHE A 110 5.24 -23.72 21.02
C PHE A 110 5.02 -23.82 22.54
N ASN A 111 4.09 -23.06 23.14
CA ASN A 111 3.73 -23.21 24.56
C ASN A 111 2.68 -24.30 24.83
N ALA A 112 2.25 -25.05 23.81
CA ALA A 112 1.35 -26.18 24.02
C ALA A 112 2.08 -27.34 24.73
N PRO A 113 1.41 -28.12 25.61
CA PRO A 113 2.05 -29.10 26.49
C PRO A 113 2.79 -30.23 25.75
N ASP A 114 2.40 -30.54 24.50
CA ASP A 114 3.04 -31.56 23.65
C ASP A 114 3.87 -30.94 22.50
N ALA A 115 4.17 -29.64 22.56
CA ALA A 115 4.91 -28.96 21.50
C ALA A 115 6.42 -29.16 21.64
N SER A 116 7.01 -29.77 20.62
CA SER A 116 8.47 -29.86 20.47
C SER A 116 8.92 -28.77 19.50
N VAL A 117 9.80 -27.87 19.96
CA VAL A 117 10.27 -26.71 19.18
C VAL A 117 11.06 -27.14 17.94
N THR A 118 11.89 -28.19 18.08
CA THR A 118 12.79 -28.69 17.03
C THR A 118 12.17 -29.81 16.20
N GLU A 119 11.36 -30.69 16.79
CA GLU A 119 10.62 -31.72 16.04
C GLU A 119 9.39 -31.12 15.32
N GLY A 120 8.86 -30.03 15.87
CA GLY A 120 7.80 -29.22 15.29
C GLY A 120 6.41 -29.53 15.82
N VAL A 121 5.48 -28.62 15.53
CA VAL A 121 4.06 -28.72 15.84
C VAL A 121 3.28 -28.89 14.54
N ARG A 122 2.38 -29.89 14.50
CA ARG A 122 1.51 -30.11 13.33
C ARG A 122 0.62 -28.90 13.07
N THR A 123 0.59 -28.45 11.83
CA THR A 123 -0.29 -27.38 11.37
C THR A 123 -1.67 -27.94 10.99
N ASN A 124 -2.70 -27.10 10.99
CA ASN A 124 -4.08 -27.50 10.68
C ASN A 124 -4.26 -28.11 9.28
N GLY A 125 -3.37 -27.80 8.34
CA GLY A 125 -3.38 -28.32 6.97
C GLY A 125 -2.61 -29.64 6.79
N GLY A 126 -2.07 -30.24 7.85
CA GLY A 126 -1.33 -31.51 7.80
C GLY A 126 0.20 -31.38 7.65
N GLY A 127 0.70 -30.15 7.56
CA GLY A 127 2.13 -29.82 7.60
C GLY A 127 2.73 -29.82 9.01
N ASN A 128 3.91 -29.21 9.14
CA ASN A 128 4.63 -29.14 10.41
C ASN A 128 5.40 -27.82 10.52
N LEU A 129 5.24 -27.08 11.63
CA LEU A 129 6.02 -25.88 11.92
C LEU A 129 7.12 -26.20 12.93
N ARG A 130 8.38 -25.94 12.59
CA ARG A 130 9.52 -26.15 13.50
C ARG A 130 10.57 -25.04 13.43
N ILE A 131 11.32 -24.92 14.51
CA ILE A 131 12.52 -24.08 14.56
C ILE A 131 13.74 -24.96 14.25
N VAL A 132 14.56 -24.52 13.29
CA VAL A 132 15.75 -25.27 12.86
C VAL A 132 17.00 -24.63 13.42
N VAL A 133 17.75 -25.41 14.18
CA VAL A 133 19.06 -25.03 14.71
C VAL A 133 20.12 -25.58 13.77
N TYR A 134 20.83 -24.68 13.09
CA TYR A 134 21.98 -25.01 12.27
C TYR A 134 23.26 -24.67 13.04
N ASP A 135 24.09 -25.69 13.27
CA ASP A 135 25.44 -25.55 13.78
C ASP A 135 26.44 -25.90 12.65
N PRO A 136 27.37 -24.99 12.29
CA PRO A 136 28.40 -25.26 11.30
C PRO A 136 29.20 -26.56 11.55
N HIS A 137 29.39 -26.96 12.82
CA HIS A 137 30.08 -28.21 13.16
C HIS A 137 29.27 -29.46 12.80
N MET A 138 27.94 -29.37 12.77
CA MET A 138 27.05 -30.46 12.39
C MET A 138 26.99 -30.70 10.87
N ALA A 139 27.65 -29.86 10.07
CA ALA A 139 27.67 -29.93 8.61
C ALA A 139 29.06 -30.24 8.04
N ALA A 140 30.01 -30.66 8.88
CA ALA A 140 31.37 -31.00 8.47
C ALA A 140 31.44 -32.18 7.48
N ASP A 141 30.38 -32.98 7.40
CA ASP A 141 30.20 -34.11 6.49
C ASP A 141 29.41 -33.75 5.22
N VAL A 142 28.80 -32.56 5.15
CA VAL A 142 27.90 -32.18 4.06
C VAL A 142 28.66 -31.43 2.98
N ARG A 143 28.97 -32.13 1.87
CA ARG A 143 29.77 -31.59 0.77
C ARG A 143 29.23 -30.28 0.19
N SER A 144 27.92 -30.15 0.01
CA SER A 144 27.31 -28.93 -0.56
C SER A 144 27.44 -27.71 0.35
N VAL A 145 27.40 -27.91 1.68
CA VAL A 145 27.64 -26.86 2.66
C VAL A 145 29.12 -26.47 2.67
N LEU A 146 30.04 -27.44 2.60
CA LEU A 146 31.47 -27.16 2.49
C LEU A 146 31.83 -26.39 1.21
N GLU A 147 31.25 -26.76 0.07
CA GLU A 147 31.42 -26.03 -1.20
C GLU A 147 30.86 -24.61 -1.10
N PHE A 148 29.69 -24.42 -0.49
CA PHE A 148 29.11 -23.10 -0.22
C PHE A 148 30.04 -22.22 0.62
N GLN A 149 30.55 -22.76 1.73
CA GLN A 149 31.46 -22.04 2.64
C GLN A 149 32.77 -21.60 1.97
N ARG A 150 33.21 -22.31 0.92
CA ARG A 150 34.38 -21.93 0.12
C ARG A 150 34.06 -20.80 -0.86
N ILE A 151 32.85 -20.75 -1.39
CA ILE A 151 32.40 -19.72 -2.35
C ILE A 151 32.04 -18.42 -1.64
N PHE A 152 31.42 -18.49 -0.46
CA PHE A 152 30.94 -17.35 0.31
C PHE A 152 31.70 -17.23 1.64
N PRO A 153 32.82 -16.49 1.69
CA PRO A 153 33.55 -16.26 2.93
C PRO A 153 32.74 -15.37 3.90
N GLY A 154 32.75 -15.73 5.19
CA GLY A 154 32.03 -15.03 6.25
C GLY A 154 30.78 -15.79 6.72
N GLN A 155 31.00 -16.85 7.50
CA GLN A 155 29.94 -17.73 8.02
C GLN A 155 29.06 -17.08 9.09
N ASP A 156 29.50 -15.94 9.63
CA ASP A 156 28.77 -15.22 10.68
C ASP A 156 27.64 -14.34 10.14
N LYS A 157 27.59 -14.12 8.81
CA LYS A 157 26.53 -13.33 8.17
C LYS A 157 25.22 -14.13 8.20
N MET A 158 24.15 -13.49 8.67
CA MET A 158 22.85 -14.16 8.83
C MET A 158 22.32 -14.75 7.52
N ASP A 159 22.38 -14.03 6.39
CA ASP A 159 22.03 -14.57 5.06
C ASP A 159 22.74 -15.90 4.77
N HIS A 160 24.04 -15.97 5.10
CA HIS A 160 24.84 -17.17 4.82
C HIS A 160 24.45 -18.31 5.74
N ARG A 161 24.09 -18.02 7.00
CA ARG A 161 23.60 -19.03 7.95
C ARG A 161 22.26 -19.59 7.53
N ILE A 162 21.33 -18.75 7.06
CA ILE A 162 20.03 -19.18 6.52
C ILE A 162 20.22 -20.05 5.27
N LEU A 163 21.10 -19.64 4.34
CA LEU A 163 21.43 -20.45 3.16
C LEU A 163 22.10 -21.78 3.51
N ALA A 164 23.06 -21.77 4.45
CA ALA A 164 23.73 -22.98 4.91
C ALA A 164 22.75 -23.94 5.60
N CYS A 165 21.83 -23.42 6.41
CA CYS A 165 20.74 -24.17 7.01
C CYS A 165 19.86 -24.83 5.95
N ALA A 166 19.41 -24.08 4.93
CA ALA A 166 18.61 -24.63 3.83
C ALA A 166 19.36 -25.70 3.02
N LEU A 167 20.66 -25.51 2.73
CA LEU A 167 21.50 -26.52 2.08
C LEU A 167 21.62 -27.78 2.93
N TRP A 168 21.92 -27.62 4.22
CA TRP A 168 22.06 -28.73 5.16
C TRP A 168 20.77 -29.56 5.26
N MET A 169 19.62 -28.88 5.31
CA MET A 169 18.31 -29.55 5.29
C MET A 169 18.05 -30.30 3.99
N ARG A 170 18.43 -29.72 2.84
CA ARG A 170 18.21 -30.33 1.51
C ARG A 170 18.90 -31.69 1.38
N GLU A 171 20.04 -31.89 2.02
CA GLU A 171 20.79 -33.15 1.95
C GLU A 171 20.28 -34.20 2.95
N ARG A 172 19.52 -33.80 3.98
CA ARG A 172 19.02 -34.67 5.06
C ARG A 172 17.53 -35.00 4.98
N LEU A 173 16.78 -34.26 4.17
CA LEU A 173 15.33 -34.43 4.03
C LEU A 173 15.00 -34.99 2.66
N ASP A 174 14.05 -35.93 2.63
CA ASP A 174 13.53 -36.51 1.39
C ASP A 174 12.57 -35.57 0.64
N THR A 175 12.01 -34.58 1.35
CA THR A 175 11.11 -33.57 0.78
C THR A 175 11.88 -32.45 0.08
N PRO A 176 11.35 -31.87 -1.02
CA PRO A 176 11.94 -30.68 -1.63
C PRO A 176 12.06 -29.52 -0.63
N VAL A 177 13.27 -28.97 -0.51
CA VAL A 177 13.55 -27.80 0.35
C VAL A 177 13.56 -26.53 -0.51
N ILE A 178 12.70 -25.58 -0.15
CA ILE A 178 12.49 -24.33 -0.87
C ILE A 178 12.72 -23.17 0.09
N LEU A 179 13.58 -22.24 -0.30
CA LEU A 179 13.77 -20.99 0.44
C LEU A 179 12.71 -19.97 0.01
N VAL A 180 12.02 -19.37 0.96
CA VAL A 180 11.07 -18.28 0.71
C VAL A 180 11.73 -16.98 1.15
N SER A 181 11.95 -16.06 0.22
CA SER A 181 12.55 -14.74 0.50
C SER A 181 12.00 -13.67 -0.44
N LYS A 182 11.93 -12.43 0.05
CA LYS A 182 11.59 -11.22 -0.74
C LYS A 182 12.83 -10.47 -1.25
N ASP A 183 14.03 -10.79 -0.75
CA ASP A 183 15.25 -10.10 -1.15
C ASP A 183 15.83 -10.75 -2.41
N LEU A 184 15.92 -9.98 -3.50
CA LEU A 184 16.53 -10.40 -4.75
C LEU A 184 17.95 -10.94 -4.56
N ASN A 185 18.75 -10.33 -3.67
CA ASN A 185 20.12 -10.79 -3.41
C ASN A 185 20.12 -12.17 -2.77
N MET A 186 19.24 -12.41 -1.79
CA MET A 186 19.09 -13.71 -1.15
C MET A 186 18.61 -14.77 -2.14
N GLN A 187 17.64 -14.43 -2.99
CA GLN A 187 17.15 -15.31 -4.07
C GLN A 187 18.26 -15.67 -5.08
N LEU A 188 19.07 -14.69 -5.50
CA LEU A 188 20.18 -14.92 -6.43
C LEU A 188 21.27 -15.80 -5.81
N LYS A 189 21.64 -15.56 -4.54
CA LYS A 189 22.59 -16.40 -3.81
C LYS A 189 22.08 -17.83 -3.69
N ALA A 190 20.82 -18.02 -3.32
CA ALA A 190 20.18 -19.34 -3.22
C ALA A 190 20.23 -20.11 -4.53
N ARG A 191 19.86 -19.46 -5.65
CA ARG A 191 19.92 -20.08 -6.98
C ARG A 191 21.33 -20.42 -7.42
N ALA A 192 22.32 -19.59 -7.10
CA ALA A 192 23.72 -19.84 -7.40
C ALA A 192 24.26 -21.11 -6.72
N VAL A 193 23.70 -21.49 -5.56
CA VAL A 193 24.11 -22.66 -4.77
C VAL A 193 23.15 -23.86 -4.95
N GLY A 194 22.20 -23.73 -5.87
CA GLY A 194 21.24 -24.78 -6.22
C GLY A 194 20.13 -25.02 -5.21
N ILE A 195 19.81 -24.04 -4.35
CA ILE A 195 18.58 -24.05 -3.55
C ILE A 195 17.45 -23.47 -4.39
N GLU A 196 16.31 -24.16 -4.43
CA GLU A 196 15.09 -23.62 -5.04
C GLU A 196 14.59 -22.46 -4.18
N CYS A 197 14.30 -21.32 -4.81
CA CYS A 197 13.88 -20.12 -4.10
C CYS A 197 12.64 -19.52 -4.75
N GLU A 198 11.59 -19.36 -3.95
CA GLU A 198 10.30 -18.79 -4.31
C GLU A 198 10.16 -17.39 -3.71
N ASP A 199 9.63 -16.45 -4.50
CA ASP A 199 9.29 -15.12 -4.03
C ASP A 199 7.99 -15.16 -3.24
N TYR A 200 7.93 -14.42 -2.13
CA TYR A 200 6.71 -14.34 -1.33
C TYR A 200 5.79 -13.26 -1.90
N LEU A 201 4.86 -13.68 -2.75
CA LEU A 201 3.93 -12.81 -3.48
C LEU A 201 2.65 -12.45 -2.71
N HIS A 202 2.55 -12.80 -1.42
CA HIS A 202 1.34 -12.52 -0.63
C HIS A 202 1.35 -11.13 0.04
N ASP A 203 2.37 -10.32 -0.27
CA ASP A 203 2.43 -8.92 0.17
C ASP A 203 1.59 -8.05 -0.76
N LYS A 204 0.45 -7.61 -0.22
CA LYS A 204 -0.44 -6.57 -0.74
C LYS A 204 -1.49 -7.12 -1.70
N VAL A 205 -2.71 -6.62 -1.53
CA VAL A 205 -3.61 -6.38 -2.67
C VAL A 205 -2.73 -5.68 -3.72
N GLU A 206 -2.48 -6.33 -4.86
CA GLU A 206 -1.61 -5.74 -5.86
C GLU A 206 -2.13 -4.33 -6.17
N PRO A 207 -1.27 -3.29 -6.22
CA PRO A 207 -1.68 -1.99 -6.76
C PRO A 207 -2.25 -2.11 -8.19
N ARG A 208 -2.07 -3.26 -8.86
CA ARG A 208 -2.70 -3.59 -10.14
C ARG A 208 -4.21 -3.83 -10.05
N GLU A 209 -4.75 -4.32 -8.94
CA GLU A 209 -6.21 -4.34 -8.73
C GLU A 209 -6.76 -2.93 -8.55
N VAL A 210 -5.93 -2.00 -8.06
CA VAL A 210 -6.28 -0.58 -7.89
C VAL A 210 -5.95 0.26 -9.13
N ALA A 211 -5.10 -0.23 -10.04
CA ALA A 211 -4.70 0.48 -11.25
C ALA A 211 -5.84 0.57 -12.27
N ASN A 212 -6.78 -0.37 -12.23
CA ASN A 212 -8.07 -0.21 -12.88
C ASN A 212 -9.00 0.53 -11.93
N PHE A 213 -8.80 1.85 -11.76
CA PHE A 213 -9.72 2.76 -11.06
C PHE A 213 -11.12 2.84 -11.71
N ASP A 214 -11.43 1.95 -12.65
CA ASP A 214 -12.67 1.93 -13.39
C ASP A 214 -13.73 1.19 -12.57
N ILE A 215 -14.76 1.95 -12.23
CA ILE A 215 -15.99 1.43 -11.66
C ILE A 215 -16.56 0.36 -12.60
N ALA A 216 -16.85 -0.82 -12.06
CA ALA A 216 -17.35 -1.95 -12.83
C ALA A 216 -18.60 -1.56 -13.62
N ARG A 217 -18.65 -1.93 -14.89
CA ARG A 217 -19.77 -1.61 -15.79
C ARG A 217 -20.70 -2.79 -15.92
N VAL A 218 -21.96 -2.59 -15.57
CA VAL A 218 -23.00 -3.61 -15.72
C VAL A 218 -23.94 -3.20 -16.85
N GLN A 219 -24.07 -4.07 -17.85
CA GLN A 219 -24.98 -3.85 -18.98
C GLN A 219 -26.42 -4.14 -18.56
N VAL A 220 -27.29 -3.17 -18.79
CA VAL A 220 -28.74 -3.25 -18.53
C VAL A 220 -29.50 -2.76 -19.75
N SER A 221 -30.73 -3.23 -19.91
CA SER A 221 -31.64 -2.71 -20.94
C SER A 221 -32.08 -1.27 -20.61
N GLY A 222 -32.52 -0.52 -21.63
CA GLY A 222 -33.09 0.82 -21.42
C GLY A 222 -34.28 0.83 -20.47
N HIS A 223 -35.12 -0.22 -20.51
CA HIS A 223 -36.26 -0.38 -19.60
C HIS A 223 -35.82 -0.62 -18.16
N GLU A 224 -34.80 -1.45 -17.94
CA GLU A 224 -34.21 -1.67 -16.62
C GLU A 224 -33.60 -0.39 -16.05
N LEU A 225 -32.85 0.36 -16.87
CA LEU A 225 -32.26 1.63 -16.44
C LEU A 225 -33.32 2.69 -16.12
N GLN A 226 -34.39 2.77 -16.93
CA GLN A 226 -35.52 3.68 -16.66
C GLN A 226 -36.27 3.29 -15.38
N ARG A 227 -36.48 1.99 -15.15
CA ARG A 227 -37.06 1.47 -13.90
C ARG A 227 -36.17 1.77 -12.70
N PHE A 228 -34.86 1.61 -12.84
CA PHE A 228 -33.91 1.94 -11.78
C PHE A 228 -33.91 3.44 -11.46
N ALA A 229 -33.97 4.30 -12.49
CA ALA A 229 -34.05 5.75 -12.32
C ALA A 229 -35.30 6.18 -11.52
N SER A 230 -36.43 5.50 -11.72
CA SER A 230 -37.69 5.83 -11.03
C SER A 230 -37.84 5.18 -9.66
N SER A 231 -37.48 3.90 -9.51
CA SER A 231 -37.64 3.14 -8.26
C SER A 231 -36.47 3.27 -7.29
N GLY A 232 -35.29 3.68 -7.78
CA GLY A 232 -34.06 3.77 -7.00
C GLY A 232 -33.42 2.43 -6.66
N ARG A 233 -34.01 1.29 -7.06
CA ARG A 233 -33.52 -0.05 -6.74
C ARG A 233 -33.73 -1.01 -7.91
N ILE A 234 -32.80 -1.94 -8.11
CA ILE A 234 -32.95 -3.00 -9.11
C ILE A 234 -32.25 -4.28 -8.66
N THR A 235 -32.92 -5.40 -8.83
CA THR A 235 -32.35 -6.74 -8.64
C THR A 235 -31.99 -7.31 -10.00
N LEU A 236 -30.72 -7.66 -10.19
CA LEU A 236 -30.24 -8.32 -11.41
C LEU A 236 -29.93 -9.80 -11.09
N PRO A 237 -30.08 -10.71 -12.06
CA PRO A 237 -29.68 -12.10 -11.89
C PRO A 237 -28.18 -12.18 -11.61
N GLY A 238 -27.78 -13.12 -10.73
CA GLY A 238 -26.39 -13.28 -10.29
C GLY A 238 -25.38 -13.49 -11.44
N SER A 239 -25.84 -13.98 -12.60
CA SER A 239 -25.00 -14.11 -13.79
C SER A 239 -24.51 -12.76 -14.38
N ARG A 240 -25.19 -11.65 -14.04
CA ARG A 240 -24.80 -10.28 -14.43
C ARG A 240 -24.02 -9.57 -13.33
N LEU A 241 -23.89 -10.19 -12.16
CA LEU A 241 -23.28 -9.62 -10.96
C LEU A 241 -22.06 -10.44 -10.49
N HIS A 242 -21.45 -11.19 -11.41
CA HIS A 242 -20.20 -11.90 -11.11
C HIS A 242 -19.16 -10.88 -10.61
N ASP A 243 -18.52 -11.21 -9.49
CA ASP A 243 -17.46 -10.43 -8.84
C ASP A 243 -17.88 -9.07 -8.26
N ILE A 244 -19.17 -8.82 -8.04
CA ILE A 244 -19.66 -7.63 -7.32
C ILE A 244 -19.95 -8.00 -5.86
N ALA A 245 -19.23 -7.39 -4.93
CA ALA A 245 -19.39 -7.55 -3.49
C ALA A 245 -20.33 -6.46 -2.90
N PRO A 246 -20.85 -6.66 -1.68
CA PRO A 246 -21.54 -5.59 -0.94
C PRO A 246 -20.66 -4.34 -0.81
N ASN A 247 -21.28 -3.17 -0.93
CA ASN A 247 -20.68 -1.83 -0.99
C ASN A 247 -19.85 -1.51 -2.24
N ASP A 248 -19.76 -2.42 -3.22
CA ASP A 248 -19.16 -2.08 -4.50
C ASP A 248 -20.03 -1.06 -5.24
N TYR A 249 -19.36 -0.06 -5.79
CA TYR A 249 -19.96 0.88 -6.72
C TYR A 249 -19.84 0.35 -8.13
N VAL A 250 -20.92 0.45 -8.90
CA VAL A 250 -21.00 0.02 -10.29
C VAL A 250 -21.65 1.10 -11.15
N LEU A 251 -21.35 1.09 -12.44
CA LEU A 251 -21.96 1.96 -13.43
C LEU A 251 -22.90 1.11 -14.29
N LEU A 252 -24.20 1.28 -14.09
CA LEU A 252 -25.20 0.70 -14.96
C LEU A 252 -25.16 1.41 -16.31
N THR A 253 -25.13 0.66 -17.40
CA THR A 253 -25.03 1.20 -18.76
C THR A 253 -26.11 0.59 -19.64
N ALA A 254 -26.85 1.45 -20.36
CA ALA A 254 -27.82 1.05 -21.38
C ALA A 254 -27.40 1.67 -22.72
N GLY A 255 -26.75 0.85 -23.55
CA GLY A 255 -26.12 1.32 -24.79
C GLY A 255 -24.95 2.27 -24.53
N GLU A 256 -24.62 3.13 -25.51
CA GLU A 256 -23.42 3.97 -25.46
C GLU A 256 -23.58 5.28 -24.67
N LYS A 257 -24.81 5.79 -24.53
CA LYS A 257 -25.04 7.16 -24.05
C LYS A 257 -25.74 7.26 -22.70
N SER A 258 -26.32 6.18 -22.19
CA SER A 258 -27.08 6.22 -20.94
C SER A 258 -26.36 5.41 -19.87
N SER A 259 -26.03 6.07 -18.77
CA SER A 259 -25.41 5.40 -17.62
C SER A 259 -25.86 6.02 -16.31
N MET A 260 -25.87 5.22 -15.25
CA MET A 260 -26.24 5.66 -13.91
C MET A 260 -25.43 4.88 -12.87
N PRO A 261 -24.81 5.55 -11.87
CA PRO A 261 -24.13 4.85 -10.80
C PRO A 261 -25.12 4.15 -9.88
N ALA A 262 -24.68 3.02 -9.33
CA ALA A 262 -25.38 2.27 -8.31
C ALA A 262 -24.38 1.70 -7.30
N ARG A 263 -24.85 1.36 -6.11
CA ARG A 263 -24.09 0.65 -5.08
C ARG A 263 -24.76 -0.69 -4.77
N MET A 264 -23.97 -1.74 -4.59
CA MET A 264 -24.47 -3.05 -4.16
C MET A 264 -24.80 -3.04 -2.66
N SER A 265 -26.06 -3.38 -2.33
CA SER A 265 -26.49 -3.57 -0.95
C SER A 265 -26.07 -4.94 -0.40
N ALA A 266 -26.04 -5.07 0.92
CA ALA A 266 -25.81 -6.36 1.58
C ALA A 266 -26.86 -7.44 1.23
N GLN A 267 -28.06 -7.03 0.81
CA GLN A 267 -29.15 -7.92 0.39
C GLN A 267 -29.08 -8.32 -1.10
N GLY A 268 -28.04 -7.91 -1.84
CA GLY A 268 -27.86 -8.25 -3.26
C GLY A 268 -28.70 -7.40 -4.22
N GLU A 269 -29.19 -6.25 -3.77
CA GLU A 269 -29.88 -5.27 -4.63
C GLU A 269 -28.93 -4.13 -5.02
N LEU A 270 -29.04 -3.63 -6.24
CA LEU A 270 -28.37 -2.40 -6.64
C LEU A 270 -29.23 -1.21 -6.25
N LEU A 271 -28.64 -0.30 -5.46
CA LEU A 271 -29.27 0.90 -4.94
C LEU A 271 -28.75 2.13 -5.69
N ARG A 272 -29.62 3.09 -5.95
CA ARG A 272 -29.23 4.40 -6.45
C ARG A 272 -28.46 5.14 -5.36
N LEU A 273 -27.46 5.91 -5.76
CA LEU A 273 -26.75 6.80 -4.85
C LEU A 273 -27.73 7.87 -4.36
N HIS A 274 -27.99 7.88 -3.05
CA HIS A 274 -28.95 8.76 -2.39
C HIS A 274 -28.24 9.88 -1.63
N HIS A 275 -26.98 9.68 -1.27
CA HIS A 275 -26.21 10.58 -0.43
C HIS A 275 -25.21 11.42 -1.24
N THR A 276 -25.58 11.76 -2.48
CA THR A 276 -24.74 12.57 -3.38
C THR A 276 -25.35 13.95 -3.61
N PRO A 277 -25.13 14.91 -2.71
CA PRO A 277 -25.56 16.28 -2.95
C PRO A 277 -24.83 16.85 -4.18
N GLU A 278 -25.51 17.63 -5.00
CA GLU A 278 -24.88 18.33 -6.14
C GLU A 278 -23.73 19.22 -5.68
N SER A 279 -23.81 19.74 -4.46
CA SER A 279 -22.74 20.46 -3.78
C SER A 279 -22.86 20.32 -2.27
N ILE A 280 -21.73 20.19 -1.59
CA ILE A 280 -21.62 20.33 -0.14
C ILE A 280 -21.26 21.77 0.19
N LYS A 281 -22.01 22.40 1.09
CA LYS A 281 -21.73 23.74 1.60
C LYS A 281 -21.66 23.71 3.12
N VAL A 282 -20.56 24.21 3.67
CA VAL A 282 -20.34 24.32 5.11
C VAL A 282 -20.51 25.78 5.52
N GLY A 283 -21.54 26.07 6.32
CA GLY A 283 -21.84 27.42 6.79
C GLY A 283 -21.97 28.45 5.65
N GLN A 284 -21.19 29.54 5.74
CA GLN A 284 -21.16 30.60 4.71
C GLN A 284 -20.06 30.40 3.66
N GLY A 285 -19.29 29.32 3.73
CA GLY A 285 -18.16 29.11 2.85
C GLY A 285 -18.52 28.59 1.46
N ARG A 286 -17.48 28.18 0.73
CA ARG A 286 -17.59 27.78 -0.68
C ARG A 286 -18.28 26.44 -0.83
N ALA A 287 -19.20 26.35 -1.79
CA ALA A 287 -19.82 25.09 -2.16
C ALA A 287 -18.84 24.22 -3.00
N ILE A 288 -18.64 22.96 -2.59
CA ILE A 288 -17.78 21.99 -3.28
C ILE A 288 -18.65 20.97 -4.00
N LYS A 289 -18.34 20.72 -5.28
CA LYS A 289 -19.00 19.71 -6.10
C LYS A 289 -18.04 18.56 -6.43
N PRO A 290 -18.49 17.30 -6.45
CA PRO A 290 -17.68 16.21 -7.00
C PRO A 290 -17.44 16.45 -8.50
N MET A 291 -16.19 16.29 -8.93
CA MET A 291 -15.74 16.57 -10.31
C MET A 291 -15.70 15.31 -11.18
N ASN A 292 -15.73 14.12 -10.57
CA ASN A 292 -15.71 12.85 -11.26
C ASN A 292 -16.52 11.80 -10.50
N LEU A 293 -16.77 10.67 -11.16
CA LEU A 293 -17.59 9.58 -10.63
C LEU A 293 -17.03 9.01 -9.32
N GLY A 294 -15.72 8.86 -9.19
CA GLY A 294 -15.08 8.37 -7.96
C GLY A 294 -15.30 9.30 -6.77
N GLN A 295 -15.26 10.62 -6.98
CA GLN A 295 -15.60 11.61 -5.94
C GLN A 295 -17.09 11.56 -5.58
N THR A 296 -17.97 11.33 -6.55
CA THR A 296 -19.41 11.12 -6.30
C THR A 296 -19.64 9.88 -5.43
N CYS A 297 -19.03 8.74 -5.77
CA CYS A 297 -19.08 7.52 -4.97
C CYS A 297 -18.48 7.72 -3.57
N LEU A 298 -17.37 8.44 -3.46
CA LEU A 298 -16.76 8.75 -2.17
C LEU A 298 -17.70 9.59 -1.30
N LEU A 299 -18.37 10.59 -1.86
CA LEU A 299 -19.33 11.40 -1.11
C LEU A 299 -20.56 10.59 -0.68
N ASP A 300 -21.08 9.72 -1.55
CA ASP A 300 -22.17 8.80 -1.18
C ASP A 300 -21.76 7.93 0.01
N ALA A 301 -20.55 7.37 -0.03
CA ALA A 301 -20.04 6.53 1.05
C ALA A 301 -19.83 7.29 2.37
N LEU A 302 -19.33 8.52 2.30
CA LEU A 302 -19.04 9.35 3.48
C LEU A 302 -20.30 9.91 4.16
N LEU A 303 -21.37 10.10 3.39
CA LEU A 303 -22.63 10.67 3.86
C LEU A 303 -23.69 9.60 4.20
N ASP A 304 -23.40 8.33 3.94
CA ASP A 304 -24.26 7.21 4.31
C ASP A 304 -24.01 6.75 5.76
N PRO A 305 -24.99 6.89 6.68
CA PRO A 305 -24.84 6.46 8.06
C PRO A 305 -24.74 4.93 8.23
N GLU A 306 -25.09 4.14 7.22
CA GLU A 306 -24.94 2.67 7.27
C GLU A 306 -23.48 2.23 7.14
N ILE A 307 -22.58 3.10 6.64
CA ILE A 307 -21.16 2.78 6.45
C ILE A 307 -20.33 3.30 7.61
N SER A 308 -19.89 2.40 8.49
CA SER A 308 -19.12 2.77 9.68
C SER A 308 -17.65 3.11 9.40
N LEU A 309 -17.08 2.62 8.30
CA LEU A 309 -15.67 2.82 7.94
C LEU A 309 -15.53 2.97 6.43
N VAL A 310 -14.93 4.08 6.00
CA VAL A 310 -14.60 4.34 4.60
C VAL A 310 -13.09 4.40 4.45
N THR A 311 -12.53 3.47 3.68
CA THR A 311 -11.14 3.56 3.23
C THR A 311 -11.11 4.10 1.81
N CYS A 312 -10.33 5.15 1.58
CA CYS A 312 -10.23 5.79 0.27
C CYS A 312 -8.78 5.79 -0.22
N TYR A 313 -8.56 5.20 -1.39
CA TYR A 313 -7.30 5.26 -2.12
C TYR A 313 -7.46 6.09 -3.40
N GLY A 314 -6.41 6.78 -3.80
CA GLY A 314 -6.39 7.52 -5.06
C GLY A 314 -5.16 8.40 -5.20
N GLN A 315 -4.87 8.85 -6.41
CA GLN A 315 -3.71 9.69 -6.71
C GLN A 315 -3.63 10.94 -5.81
N ALA A 316 -2.41 11.44 -5.56
CA ALA A 316 -2.23 12.70 -4.86
C ALA A 316 -2.99 13.84 -5.59
N GLY A 317 -3.63 14.74 -4.82
CA GLY A 317 -4.37 15.87 -5.37
C GLY A 317 -5.83 15.59 -5.78
N THR A 318 -6.34 14.36 -5.65
CA THR A 318 -7.73 14.02 -6.06
C THR A 318 -8.83 14.48 -5.10
N GLY A 319 -8.50 15.30 -4.08
CA GLY A 319 -9.49 15.88 -3.17
C GLY A 319 -9.97 14.97 -2.02
N LYS A 320 -9.34 13.82 -1.77
CA LYS A 320 -9.73 12.87 -0.70
C LYS A 320 -9.95 13.53 0.66
N THR A 321 -8.92 14.23 1.16
CA THR A 321 -8.98 14.94 2.45
C THR A 321 -10.02 16.05 2.42
N LEU A 322 -10.10 16.82 1.33
CA LEU A 322 -11.05 17.92 1.20
C LEU A 322 -12.51 17.43 1.26
N LEU A 323 -12.85 16.37 0.53
CA LEU A 323 -14.19 15.78 0.52
C LEU A 323 -14.54 15.13 1.86
N ALA A 324 -13.59 14.46 2.53
CA ALA A 324 -13.78 13.89 3.85
C ALA A 324 -14.10 14.96 4.91
N VAL A 325 -13.32 16.05 4.92
CA VAL A 325 -13.55 17.19 5.83
C VAL A 325 -14.87 17.89 5.50
N ALA A 326 -15.18 18.09 4.22
CA ALA A 326 -16.45 18.68 3.78
C ALA A 326 -17.66 17.85 4.25
N ALA A 327 -17.63 16.53 4.05
CA ALA A 327 -18.69 15.63 4.46
C ALA A 327 -18.85 15.60 5.99
N GLY A 328 -17.75 15.50 6.74
CA GLY A 328 -17.78 15.52 8.21
C GLY A 328 -18.37 16.82 8.75
N LEU A 329 -17.89 17.97 8.28
CA LEU A 329 -18.44 19.27 8.68
C LEU A 329 -19.91 19.43 8.28
N SER A 330 -20.28 19.01 7.08
CA SER A 330 -21.69 19.07 6.64
C SER A 330 -22.61 18.32 7.61
N GLN A 331 -22.19 17.14 8.09
CA GLN A 331 -22.96 16.34 9.03
C GLN A 331 -22.99 16.95 10.44
N VAL A 332 -21.91 17.59 10.88
CA VAL A 332 -21.89 18.36 12.14
C VAL A 332 -22.86 19.56 12.07
N PHE A 333 -22.83 20.32 10.97
CA PHE A 333 -23.74 21.46 10.77
C PHE A 333 -25.21 21.01 10.63
N ALA A 334 -25.44 19.84 10.06
CA ALA A 334 -26.76 19.19 10.01
C ALA A 334 -27.19 18.58 11.35
N ARG A 335 -26.37 18.68 12.41
CA ARG A 335 -26.59 18.11 13.75
C ARG A 335 -26.75 16.59 13.78
N VAL A 336 -26.17 15.90 12.79
CA VAL A 336 -26.07 14.42 12.79
C VAL A 336 -25.00 13.97 13.78
N TYR A 337 -23.90 14.72 13.87
CA TYR A 337 -22.81 14.49 14.82
C TYR A 337 -22.52 15.76 15.65
N HIS A 338 -21.93 15.58 16.83
CA HIS A 338 -21.58 16.67 17.73
C HIS A 338 -20.25 17.37 17.38
N GLY A 339 -19.35 16.66 16.70
CA GLY A 339 -18.04 17.17 16.33
C GLY A 339 -17.33 16.30 15.31
N VAL A 340 -16.18 16.76 14.85
CA VAL A 340 -15.30 16.05 13.91
C VAL A 340 -13.87 16.04 14.42
N THR A 341 -13.27 14.86 14.46
CA THR A 341 -11.86 14.68 14.80
C THR A 341 -11.09 14.36 13.53
N ILE A 342 -10.07 15.16 13.22
CA ILE A 342 -9.20 14.98 12.05
C ILE A 342 -7.82 14.62 12.55
N SER A 343 -7.41 13.39 12.24
CA SER A 343 -6.12 12.87 12.66
C SER A 343 -5.20 12.67 11.47
N ARG A 344 -3.97 13.17 11.55
CA ARG A 344 -2.95 12.95 10.50
C ARG A 344 -1.70 12.30 11.09
N PRO A 345 -1.22 11.17 10.52
CA PRO A 345 0.05 10.59 10.94
C PRO A 345 1.21 11.49 10.53
N ILE A 346 2.14 11.72 11.44
CA ILE A 346 3.40 12.41 11.11
C ILE A 346 4.44 11.37 10.73
N VAL A 347 4.82 11.39 9.46
CA VAL A 347 5.98 10.65 8.97
C VAL A 347 7.13 11.64 8.89
N ALA A 348 7.98 11.67 9.92
CA ALA A 348 9.13 12.57 9.95
C ALA A 348 10.08 12.26 8.78
N MET A 349 10.25 13.22 7.88
CA MET A 349 11.28 13.21 6.85
C MET A 349 12.52 13.92 7.43
N GLY A 350 13.37 13.21 8.18
CA GLY A 350 14.59 13.76 8.76
C GLY A 350 14.56 13.91 10.29
N GLN A 351 15.28 14.90 10.84
CA GLN A 351 15.53 15.04 12.27
C GLN A 351 14.22 15.07 13.07
N THR A 352 14.15 14.21 14.10
CA THR A 352 13.04 14.10 15.07
C THR A 352 12.50 15.47 15.49
N VAL A 353 11.17 15.58 15.56
CA VAL A 353 10.33 16.76 15.86
C VAL A 353 10.76 17.58 17.11
N GLY A 354 11.71 17.09 17.89
CA GLY A 354 12.22 17.72 19.10
C GLY A 354 13.02 19.03 18.92
N PHE A 355 13.56 19.34 17.75
CA PHE A 355 14.56 20.43 17.63
C PHE A 355 14.02 21.83 17.25
N LEU A 356 12.73 21.96 16.89
CA LEU A 356 12.14 23.27 16.61
C LEU A 356 11.81 24.01 17.91
N PRO A 357 12.13 25.31 18.08
CA PRO A 357 11.63 26.12 19.19
C PRO A 357 10.11 26.35 19.05
N GLY A 358 9.39 26.46 20.17
CA GLY A 358 7.94 26.73 20.18
C GLY A 358 7.09 25.67 20.90
N THR A 359 5.78 25.92 20.96
CA THR A 359 4.79 25.00 21.54
C THR A 359 4.64 23.74 20.69
N LEU A 360 4.10 22.65 21.26
CA LEU A 360 3.80 21.44 20.50
C LEU A 360 2.95 21.75 19.25
N GLN A 361 1.90 22.57 19.41
CA GLN A 361 1.03 22.97 18.30
C GLN A 361 1.80 23.70 17.19
N GLU A 362 2.70 24.62 17.52
CA GLU A 362 3.55 25.33 16.54
C GLU A 362 4.46 24.37 15.77
N LYS A 363 5.01 23.36 16.45
CA LYS A 363 5.86 22.33 15.81
C LYS A 363 5.05 21.41 14.89
N MET A 364 3.79 21.13 15.24
CA MET A 364 2.91 20.25 14.46
C MET A 364 2.20 20.97 13.30
N ARG A 365 2.08 22.30 13.37
CA ARG A 365 1.35 23.11 12.40
C ARG A 365 1.75 22.86 10.93
N PRO A 366 3.04 22.75 10.55
CA PRO A 366 3.41 22.48 9.16
C PRO A 366 2.86 21.14 8.63
N TRP A 367 2.77 20.13 9.49
CA TRP A 367 2.23 18.82 9.15
C TRP A 367 0.71 18.82 9.04
N LEU A 368 0.04 19.68 9.80
CA LEU A 368 -1.42 19.83 9.78
C LEU A 368 -1.91 20.87 8.76
N GLN A 369 -1.01 21.62 8.11
CA GLN A 369 -1.35 22.72 7.20
C GLN A 369 -2.41 22.37 6.14
N PRO A 370 -2.36 21.22 5.44
CA PRO A 370 -3.38 20.87 4.46
C PRO A 370 -4.80 20.68 5.04
N VAL A 371 -4.91 20.35 6.32
CA VAL A 371 -6.21 20.29 7.02
C VAL A 371 -6.72 21.71 7.24
N TYR A 372 -5.88 22.61 7.75
CA TYR A 372 -6.24 24.02 7.94
C TYR A 372 -6.59 24.71 6.63
N ASP A 373 -5.87 24.44 5.53
CA ASP A 373 -6.17 24.97 4.21
C ASP A 373 -7.54 24.47 3.71
N ALA A 374 -7.89 23.20 3.97
CA ALA A 374 -9.20 22.66 3.63
C ALA A 374 -10.33 23.32 4.44
N LEU A 375 -10.13 23.53 5.74
CA LEU A 375 -11.07 24.23 6.61
C LEU A 375 -11.29 25.67 6.17
N ASP A 376 -10.21 26.39 5.84
CA ASP A 376 -10.29 27.76 5.34
C ASP A 376 -11.09 27.82 4.04
N LEU A 377 -10.78 26.96 3.07
CA LEU A 377 -11.50 26.90 1.80
C LEU A 377 -13.00 26.60 1.98
N LEU A 378 -13.33 25.72 2.91
CA LEU A 378 -14.70 25.27 3.17
C LEU A 378 -15.56 26.28 3.92
N MET A 379 -14.96 27.09 4.78
CA MET A 379 -15.69 27.94 5.73
C MET A 379 -15.55 29.44 5.46
N ARG A 380 -14.51 29.88 4.75
CA ARG A 380 -14.30 31.30 4.47
C ARG A 380 -15.39 31.83 3.51
N PRO A 381 -16.09 32.91 3.87
CA PRO A 381 -17.11 33.51 3.02
C PRO A 381 -16.54 33.88 1.65
N VAL A 382 -17.31 33.64 0.59
CA VAL A 382 -16.93 34.07 -0.75
C VAL A 382 -17.21 35.57 -0.87
N ASP A 383 -16.15 36.39 -0.94
CA ASP A 383 -16.28 37.82 -1.21
C ASP A 383 -16.81 38.03 -2.65
N ASN A 384 -18.10 38.33 -2.77
CA ASN A 384 -18.74 38.73 -4.02
C ASN A 384 -18.35 40.16 -4.44
N SER A 385 -17.06 40.45 -4.53
CA SER A 385 -16.51 41.74 -4.98
C SER A 385 -16.54 41.94 -6.50
N GLN A 386 -17.12 40.99 -7.25
CA GLN A 386 -17.26 41.03 -8.72
C GLN A 386 -18.61 41.58 -9.23
N GLY A 387 -19.35 42.34 -8.41
CA GLY A 387 -20.45 43.19 -8.89
C GLY A 387 -19.94 44.53 -9.44
N PRO A 388 -20.67 45.23 -10.32
CA PRO A 388 -20.24 46.54 -10.83
C PRO A 388 -19.95 47.47 -9.65
N GLN A 389 -18.69 47.88 -9.52
CA GLN A 389 -18.27 48.78 -8.44
C GLN A 389 -19.03 50.11 -8.61
N ARG A 390 -20.00 50.37 -7.74
CA ARG A 390 -20.53 51.73 -7.57
C ARG A 390 -19.33 52.63 -7.27
N LYS A 391 -19.09 53.64 -8.13
CA LYS A 391 -18.02 54.63 -7.99
C LYS A 391 -17.89 55.04 -6.52
N LYS A 392 -16.75 54.75 -5.90
CA LYS A 392 -16.44 55.15 -4.53
C LYS A 392 -16.64 56.67 -4.41
N ASN A 393 -17.49 57.10 -3.48
CA ASN A 393 -17.57 58.51 -3.10
C ASN A 393 -16.22 58.90 -2.48
N ARG A 394 -15.53 59.85 -3.11
CA ARG A 394 -14.20 60.38 -2.73
C ARG A 394 -14.15 61.07 -1.35
N PHE A 395 -15.24 61.06 -0.59
CA PHE A 395 -15.42 61.78 0.68
C PHE A 395 -15.61 60.86 1.90
N LEU A 396 -15.52 59.53 1.75
CA LEU A 396 -15.45 58.64 2.91
C LEU A 396 -13.97 58.35 3.25
N PRO A 397 -13.57 58.43 4.53
CA PRO A 397 -12.24 58.01 4.94
C PRO A 397 -12.04 56.53 4.59
N ASP A 398 -10.82 56.18 4.18
CA ASP A 398 -10.44 54.78 3.93
C ASP A 398 -10.75 53.96 5.18
N LYS A 399 -11.48 52.84 5.00
CA LYS A 399 -11.65 51.87 6.08
C LYS A 399 -10.25 51.43 6.53
N PRO A 400 -9.96 51.39 7.84
CA PRO A 400 -8.72 50.81 8.32
C PRO A 400 -8.58 49.39 7.76
N ALA A 401 -7.38 49.01 7.35
CA ALA A 401 -7.07 47.64 6.94
C ALA A 401 -7.60 46.71 8.04
N PRO A 402 -8.41 45.69 7.69
CA PRO A 402 -8.91 44.78 8.71
C PRO A 402 -7.70 44.14 9.40
N ALA A 403 -7.67 44.21 10.74
CA ALA A 403 -6.81 43.35 11.54
C ALA A 403 -6.96 41.90 11.02
N GLU A 404 -5.89 41.10 11.05
CA GLU A 404 -5.92 39.69 10.62
C GLU A 404 -7.20 39.02 11.12
N ALA A 405 -8.15 38.83 10.22
CA ALA A 405 -9.45 38.30 10.59
C ALA A 405 -9.21 36.87 11.09
N ALA A 406 -9.60 36.61 12.35
CA ALA A 406 -9.53 35.28 12.94
C ALA A 406 -10.12 34.25 11.97
N ALA A 407 -9.48 33.08 11.87
CA ALA A 407 -9.88 32.11 10.88
C ALA A 407 -11.30 31.62 11.18
N PRO A 408 -12.14 31.37 10.16
CA PRO A 408 -13.55 31.05 10.37
C PRO A 408 -13.78 29.75 11.17
N TYR A 409 -12.77 28.89 11.25
CA TYR A 409 -12.78 27.64 12.02
C TYR A 409 -12.30 27.80 13.47
N ASP A 410 -11.65 28.90 13.85
CA ASP A 410 -11.09 29.08 15.20
C ASP A 410 -12.14 28.94 16.32
N PRO A 411 -13.37 29.51 16.20
CA PRO A 411 -14.40 29.33 17.23
C PRO A 411 -14.83 27.87 17.39
N LEU A 412 -14.86 27.10 16.29
CA LEU A 412 -15.26 25.69 16.33
C LEU A 412 -14.19 24.81 16.98
N ILE A 413 -12.91 25.14 16.79
CA ILE A 413 -11.81 24.47 17.48
C ILE A 413 -11.84 24.80 18.98
N GLN A 414 -12.05 26.07 19.35
CA GLN A 414 -12.12 26.49 20.76
C GLN A 414 -13.32 25.87 21.51
N GLN A 415 -14.42 25.61 20.81
CA GLN A 415 -15.60 24.93 21.35
C GLN A 415 -15.47 23.40 21.40
N GLY A 416 -14.37 22.82 20.88
CA GLY A 416 -14.20 21.37 20.79
C GLY A 416 -15.08 20.69 19.74
N VAL A 417 -15.67 21.46 18.82
CA VAL A 417 -16.47 20.92 17.71
C VAL A 417 -15.57 20.34 16.62
N ILE A 418 -14.40 20.94 16.40
CA ILE A 418 -13.36 20.43 15.50
C ILE A 418 -12.11 20.15 16.33
N GLU A 419 -11.69 18.89 16.36
CA GLU A 419 -10.44 18.46 16.96
C GLU A 419 -9.46 18.08 15.86
N ILE A 420 -8.26 18.66 15.87
CA ILE A 420 -7.21 18.33 14.90
C ILE A 420 -6.03 17.80 15.68
N GLU A 421 -5.72 16.53 15.44
CA GLU A 421 -4.66 15.84 16.13
C GLU A 421 -3.61 15.34 15.16
N ALA A 422 -2.37 15.57 15.53
CA ALA A 422 -1.26 14.89 14.90
C ALA A 422 -1.03 13.56 15.60
N LEU A 423 -1.26 12.46 14.88
CA LEU A 423 -0.96 11.13 15.38
C LEU A 423 0.54 10.92 15.25
N CYS A 424 1.24 11.03 16.38
CA CYS A 424 2.59 10.53 16.47
C CYS A 424 2.61 9.00 16.39
N TYR A 425 1.52 8.32 16.80
CA TYR A 425 1.32 6.86 16.76
C TYR A 425 -0.18 6.51 16.75
N ILE A 426 -0.59 5.46 16.01
CA ILE A 426 -1.83 4.72 16.29
C ILE A 426 -1.43 3.64 17.31
N ARG A 427 -2.07 3.62 18.49
CA ARG A 427 -1.78 2.64 19.54
C ARG A 427 -2.31 1.26 19.22
#